data_AF-A0A537ZZU3-F1
#
_entry.id   AF-A0A537ZZU3-F1
#
_cell.length_a   1.000
_cell.length_b   1.000
_cell.length_c   1.000
_cell.angle_alpha   90.00
_cell.angle_beta   90.00
_cell.angle_gamma   90.00
#
_symmetry.space_group_name_H-M   'P 1'
#
loop_
_entity.id
_entity.type
_entity.pdbx_description
1 polymer ?
#
loop_
_entity_poly.entity_id
_entity_poly.type
_entity_poly.pdbx_seq_one_letter_code
_entity_poly.pdbx_strand_id
1 'polypeptide(L)'
;MTTGIALAVYALSLLAGAIVVWRRPVAAVYLWIVGVAVHNAVGAALYGAGVRGSALTAIQAWKEILLAVALARVVLDAARSRSLPFRPGAIDALALAYGALVCVYALIPQNVLGGSADRHAVGLALKHDLIPVAAYFVGRSLVVRREELGRLAWTIVGAAAVVAALGLIDVYAISISWWRNSAVVPYFDKHLGYDYHGTGRLPENFIYNVGGDKPFLRRLVSLFLSPLATAYMLTVALLLAVALRRRARLLAALCAVVAAGLLFTFSRSSLVALAVGLVVFAYAQRRWWPVGAAIVTIGVSVAWVHVFPHIAPTGRFTKADLAYQHQQAKTHPGGTGNPISPNDGRPPPAGLRAGERGPDRVAHRDTDQGGRIELHRDGRGDGHPRVSPLDGLGRRAPRRARAGRAADALVDCGRRCGCVRRRVGARRPDRRDRRPVDGLRALVARRARADHERRARPVGRTVYRCR
;
A
#
# COMPACT_ATOMS: atom_id res chain seq x y z
N MET A 1 -5.93 -29.95 -7.22
CA MET A 1 -6.65 -29.32 -8.35
C MET A 1 -6.70 -27.80 -8.23
N THR A 2 -7.02 -27.23 -7.07
CA THR A 2 -7.12 -25.77 -6.83
C THR A 2 -5.87 -24.99 -7.25
N THR A 3 -4.67 -25.47 -6.90
CA THR A 3 -3.40 -24.82 -7.29
C THR A 3 -3.21 -24.73 -8.81
N GLY A 4 -3.56 -25.79 -9.55
CA GLY A 4 -3.41 -25.82 -11.00
C GLY A 4 -4.34 -24.82 -11.70
N ILE A 5 -5.60 -24.77 -11.26
CA ILE A 5 -6.58 -23.79 -11.77
C ILE A 5 -6.14 -22.37 -11.44
N ALA A 6 -5.72 -22.11 -10.20
CA ALA A 6 -5.24 -20.79 -9.79
C ALA A 6 -4.04 -20.33 -10.61
N LEU A 7 -3.07 -21.21 -10.88
CA LEU A 7 -1.92 -20.91 -11.73
C LEU A 7 -2.31 -20.68 -13.19
N ALA A 8 -3.25 -21.44 -13.73
CA ALA A 8 -3.72 -21.25 -15.10
C ALA A 8 -4.43 -19.89 -15.26
N VAL A 9 -5.35 -19.56 -14.36
CA VAL A 9 -6.05 -18.26 -14.35
C VAL A 9 -5.05 -17.13 -14.15
N TYR A 10 -4.09 -17.31 -13.24
CA TYR A 10 -3.03 -16.34 -13.00
C TYR A 10 -2.18 -16.12 -14.25
N ALA A 11 -1.68 -17.17 -14.89
CA ALA A 11 -0.84 -17.07 -16.08
C ALA A 11 -1.56 -16.35 -17.22
N LEU A 12 -2.83 -16.68 -17.48
CA LEU A 12 -3.64 -16.00 -18.50
C LEU A 12 -3.87 -14.52 -18.16
N SER A 13 -4.21 -14.22 -16.91
CA SER A 13 -4.45 -12.84 -16.45
C SER A 13 -3.17 -12.01 -16.50
N LEU A 14 -2.05 -12.58 -16.08
CA LEU A 14 -0.73 -11.95 -16.11
C LEU A 14 -0.28 -11.71 -17.55
N LEU A 15 -0.45 -12.68 -18.45
CA LEU A 15 -0.11 -12.53 -19.86
C LEU A 15 -0.93 -11.40 -20.50
N ALA A 16 -2.25 -11.38 -20.27
CA ALA A 16 -3.11 -10.30 -20.74
C ALA A 16 -2.67 -8.94 -20.17
N GLY A 17 -2.40 -8.88 -18.87
CA GLY A 17 -1.87 -7.69 -18.20
C GLY A 17 -0.54 -7.22 -18.79
N ALA A 18 0.41 -8.13 -18.99
CA ALA A 18 1.71 -7.85 -19.57
C ALA A 18 1.60 -7.34 -21.01
N ILE A 19 0.74 -7.92 -21.85
CA ILE A 19 0.47 -7.45 -23.21
C ILE A 19 -0.10 -6.03 -23.18
N VAL A 20 -1.06 -5.77 -22.29
CA VAL A 20 -1.68 -4.45 -22.15
C VAL A 20 -0.66 -3.42 -21.67
N VAL A 21 0.15 -3.73 -20.66
CA VAL A 21 1.21 -2.87 -20.14
C VAL A 21 2.28 -2.61 -21.20
N TRP A 22 2.70 -3.63 -21.93
CA TRP A 22 3.67 -3.49 -23.01
C TRP A 22 3.20 -2.54 -24.11
N ARG A 23 1.93 -2.66 -24.51
CA ARG A 23 1.32 -1.79 -25.53
C ARG A 23 1.05 -0.39 -24.98
N ARG A 24 0.71 -0.25 -23.70
CA ARG A 24 0.38 1.01 -23.03
C ARG A 24 0.91 1.01 -21.60
N PRO A 25 2.15 1.49 -21.38
CA PRO A 25 2.80 1.46 -20.06
C PRO A 25 1.98 2.12 -18.94
N VAL A 26 1.19 3.14 -19.25
CA VAL A 26 0.28 3.80 -18.30
C VAL A 26 -0.74 2.84 -17.70
N ALA A 27 -1.11 1.76 -18.41
CA ALA A 27 -2.02 0.74 -17.89
C ALA A 27 -1.49 0.05 -16.63
N ALA A 28 -0.16 -0.04 -16.46
CA ALA A 28 0.44 -0.61 -15.26
C ALA A 28 0.02 0.16 -14.01
N VAL A 29 -0.09 1.50 -14.11
CA VAL A 29 -0.51 2.36 -13.01
C VAL A 29 -1.94 2.04 -12.58
N TYR A 30 -2.87 1.88 -13.53
CA TYR A 30 -4.25 1.48 -13.21
C TYR A 30 -4.30 0.11 -12.54
N LEU A 31 -3.55 -0.86 -13.07
CA LEU A 31 -3.47 -2.20 -12.52
C LEU A 31 -2.86 -2.20 -11.11
N TRP A 32 -1.87 -1.37 -10.83
CA TRP A 32 -1.31 -1.24 -9.48
C TRP A 32 -2.28 -0.57 -8.52
N ILE A 33 -2.94 0.52 -8.91
CA ILE A 33 -3.90 1.22 -8.03
C ILE A 33 -4.96 0.26 -7.49
N VAL A 34 -5.54 -0.57 -8.38
CA VAL A 34 -6.61 -1.51 -8.00
C VAL A 34 -6.03 -2.82 -7.45
N GLY A 35 -5.08 -3.41 -8.16
CA GLY A 35 -4.52 -4.71 -7.84
C GLY A 35 -3.75 -4.74 -6.53
N VAL A 36 -2.98 -3.69 -6.21
CA VAL A 36 -2.26 -3.62 -4.93
C VAL A 36 -3.23 -3.47 -3.76
N ALA A 37 -4.33 -2.74 -3.94
CA ALA A 37 -5.36 -2.59 -2.91
C ALA A 37 -6.02 -3.93 -2.52
N VAL A 38 -6.21 -4.84 -3.48
CA VAL A 38 -6.80 -6.17 -3.22
C VAL A 38 -5.77 -7.26 -2.94
N HIS A 39 -4.47 -6.97 -3.12
CA HIS A 39 -3.40 -7.97 -3.17
C HIS A 39 -3.35 -8.88 -1.94
N ASN A 40 -3.37 -8.30 -0.74
CA ASN A 40 -3.25 -9.06 0.50
C ASN A 40 -4.52 -9.85 0.82
N ALA A 41 -5.71 -9.25 0.61
CA ALA A 41 -6.97 -9.94 0.75
C ALA A 41 -7.09 -11.15 -0.20
N VAL A 42 -6.72 -10.98 -1.47
CA VAL A 42 -6.70 -12.08 -2.45
C VAL A 42 -5.65 -13.13 -2.09
N GLY A 43 -4.46 -12.71 -1.65
CA GLY A 43 -3.42 -13.63 -1.19
C GLY A 43 -3.89 -14.51 -0.02
N ALA A 44 -4.51 -13.90 0.98
CA ALA A 44 -5.07 -14.63 2.12
C ALA A 44 -6.24 -15.55 1.71
N ALA A 45 -7.11 -15.10 0.81
CA ALA A 45 -8.21 -15.91 0.29
C ALA A 45 -7.71 -17.14 -0.49
N LEU A 46 -6.72 -16.96 -1.35
CA LEU A 46 -6.07 -18.05 -2.10
C LEU A 46 -5.36 -19.02 -1.15
N TYR A 47 -4.69 -18.51 -0.12
CA TYR A 47 -4.09 -19.34 0.93
C TYR A 47 -5.14 -20.19 1.65
N GLY A 48 -6.27 -19.57 2.02
CA GLY A 48 -7.42 -20.26 2.62
C GLY A 48 -8.04 -21.32 1.68
N ALA A 49 -8.04 -21.07 0.38
CA ALA A 49 -8.46 -22.02 -0.65
C ALA A 49 -7.43 -23.14 -0.93
N GLY A 50 -6.27 -23.13 -0.26
CA GLY A 50 -5.25 -24.18 -0.35
C GLY A 50 -4.13 -23.91 -1.35
N VAL A 51 -4.06 -22.73 -1.96
CA VAL A 51 -2.91 -22.33 -2.81
C VAL A 51 -1.77 -21.89 -1.88
N ARG A 52 -0.67 -22.64 -1.85
CA ARG A 52 0.43 -22.44 -0.89
C ARG A 52 1.81 -22.51 -1.56
N GLY A 53 2.83 -22.09 -0.81
CA GLY A 53 4.23 -22.22 -1.19
C GLY A 53 4.56 -21.45 -2.47
N SER A 54 5.39 -22.03 -3.32
CA SER A 54 5.90 -21.40 -4.55
C SER A 54 4.79 -20.94 -5.49
N ALA A 55 3.66 -21.64 -5.55
CA ALA A 55 2.53 -21.24 -6.38
C ALA A 55 1.92 -19.90 -5.94
N LEU A 56 1.68 -19.73 -4.63
CA LEU A 56 1.16 -18.48 -4.10
C LEU A 56 2.19 -17.35 -4.22
N THR A 57 3.47 -17.65 -3.97
CA THR A 57 4.58 -16.69 -4.19
C THR A 57 4.65 -16.21 -5.64
N ALA A 58 4.51 -17.12 -6.61
CA ALA A 58 4.49 -16.80 -8.03
C ALA A 58 3.31 -15.89 -8.40
N ILE A 59 2.12 -16.17 -7.86
CA ILE A 59 0.93 -15.33 -8.04
C ILE A 59 1.15 -13.94 -7.44
N GLN A 60 1.77 -13.86 -6.25
CA GLN A 60 2.03 -12.60 -5.58
C GLN A 60 3.06 -11.71 -6.28
N ALA A 61 3.91 -12.31 -7.12
CA ALA A 61 4.94 -11.61 -7.90
C ALA A 61 4.38 -10.80 -9.09
N TRP A 62 3.06 -10.79 -9.30
CA TRP A 62 2.43 -10.12 -10.44
C TRP A 62 2.81 -8.63 -10.55
N LYS A 63 2.89 -7.92 -9.42
CA LYS A 63 3.19 -6.48 -9.38
C LYS A 63 4.64 -6.22 -9.80
N GLU A 64 5.57 -7.07 -9.37
CA GLU A 64 6.97 -7.03 -9.76
C GLU A 64 7.15 -7.40 -11.25
N ILE A 65 6.42 -8.41 -11.74
CA ILE A 65 6.47 -8.80 -13.16
C ILE A 65 5.94 -7.68 -14.04
N LEU A 66 4.78 -7.09 -13.72
CA LEU A 66 4.26 -5.96 -14.48
C LEU A 66 5.19 -4.73 -14.42
N LEU A 67 5.91 -4.55 -13.31
CA LEU A 67 6.92 -3.49 -13.17
C LEU A 67 8.11 -3.74 -14.08
N ALA A 68 8.61 -4.97 -14.11
CA ALA A 68 9.67 -5.39 -15.00
C ALA A 68 9.26 -5.24 -16.48
N VAL A 69 8.03 -5.62 -16.84
CA VAL A 69 7.49 -5.45 -18.21
C VAL A 69 7.42 -3.96 -18.59
N ALA A 70 6.91 -3.11 -17.70
CA ALA A 70 6.86 -1.66 -17.92
C ALA A 70 8.26 -1.05 -18.06
N LEU A 71 9.20 -1.44 -17.20
CA LEU A 71 10.58 -0.96 -17.24
C LEU A 71 11.31 -1.44 -18.51
N ALA A 72 11.18 -2.71 -18.88
CA ALA A 72 11.76 -3.25 -20.11
C ALA A 72 11.23 -2.50 -21.34
N ARG A 73 9.93 -2.20 -21.38
CA ARG A 73 9.32 -1.41 -22.45
C ARG A 73 9.93 -0.02 -22.57
N VAL A 74 10.13 0.66 -21.43
CA VAL A 74 10.76 1.98 -21.33
C VAL A 74 12.22 1.93 -21.79
N VAL A 75 13.00 0.95 -21.32
CA VAL A 75 14.41 0.77 -21.69
C VAL A 75 14.54 0.53 -23.20
N LEU A 76 13.68 -0.31 -23.78
CA LEU A 76 13.69 -0.58 -25.21
C LEU A 76 13.31 0.64 -26.06
N ASP A 77 12.34 1.45 -25.61
CA ASP A 77 12.04 2.72 -26.27
C ASP A 77 13.24 3.64 -26.25
N ALA A 78 13.84 3.84 -25.07
CA ALA A 78 14.98 4.74 -24.90
C ALA A 78 16.20 4.29 -25.71
N ALA A 79 16.47 2.98 -25.78
CA ALA A 79 17.55 2.42 -26.59
C ALA A 79 17.30 2.63 -28.09
N ARG A 80 16.06 2.42 -28.56
CA ARG A 80 15.69 2.61 -29.97
C ARG A 80 15.71 4.09 -30.39
N SER A 81 15.23 4.97 -29.53
CA SER A 81 15.22 6.43 -29.78
C SER A 81 16.53 7.11 -29.43
N ARG A 82 17.50 6.37 -28.85
CA ARG A 82 18.75 6.88 -28.28
C ARG A 82 18.56 8.12 -27.39
N SER A 83 17.42 8.17 -26.69
CA SER A 83 17.01 9.32 -25.91
C SER A 83 16.06 8.89 -24.79
N LEU A 84 16.22 9.51 -23.62
CA LEU A 84 15.28 9.31 -22.52
C LEU A 84 14.02 10.15 -22.74
N PRO A 85 12.84 9.66 -22.32
CA PRO A 85 11.59 10.43 -22.40
C PRO A 85 11.53 11.60 -21.40
N PHE A 86 12.56 11.77 -20.58
CA PHE A 86 12.73 12.86 -19.63
C PHE A 86 14.17 13.37 -19.66
N ARG A 87 14.38 14.60 -19.17
CA ARG A 87 15.72 15.16 -18.96
C ARG A 87 16.21 14.73 -17.57
N PRO A 88 17.36 14.04 -17.47
CA PRO A 88 17.92 13.67 -16.17
C PRO A 88 18.16 14.90 -15.29
N GLY A 89 17.81 14.80 -14.01
CA GLY A 89 18.06 15.81 -13.00
C GLY A 89 18.68 15.22 -11.72
N ALA A 90 18.90 16.07 -10.72
CA ALA A 90 19.53 15.68 -9.45
C ALA A 90 18.77 14.55 -8.73
N ILE A 91 17.44 14.55 -8.77
CA ILE A 91 16.62 13.50 -8.14
C ILE A 91 16.80 12.15 -8.85
N ASP A 92 16.97 12.15 -10.17
CA ASP A 92 17.25 10.92 -10.92
C ASP A 92 18.63 10.37 -10.55
N ALA A 93 19.62 11.25 -10.39
CA ALA A 93 20.96 10.88 -9.93
C ALA A 93 20.92 10.31 -8.50
N LEU A 94 20.15 10.90 -7.58
CA LEU A 94 19.97 10.38 -6.22
C LEU A 94 19.28 9.01 -6.23
N ALA A 95 18.25 8.81 -7.06
CA ALA A 95 17.58 7.53 -7.19
C ALA A 95 18.52 6.44 -7.74
N LEU A 96 19.35 6.77 -8.73
CA LEU A 96 20.38 5.86 -9.25
C LEU A 96 21.47 5.59 -8.21
N ALA A 97 21.94 6.60 -7.50
CA ALA A 97 22.95 6.45 -6.44
C ALA A 97 22.43 5.56 -5.31
N TYR A 98 21.18 5.73 -4.88
CA TYR A 98 20.53 4.86 -3.91
C TYR A 98 20.42 3.42 -4.44
N GLY A 99 19.96 3.23 -5.68
CA GLY A 99 19.90 1.90 -6.29
C GLY A 99 21.28 1.23 -6.39
N ALA A 100 22.31 1.99 -6.76
CA ALA A 100 23.69 1.52 -6.81
C ALA A 100 24.21 1.13 -5.42
N LEU A 101 23.94 1.96 -4.40
CA LEU A 101 24.29 1.69 -3.01
C LEU A 101 23.65 0.38 -2.54
N VAL A 102 22.36 0.18 -2.81
CA VAL A 102 21.62 -1.04 -2.50
C VAL A 102 22.26 -2.27 -3.17
N CYS A 103 22.62 -2.17 -4.46
CA CYS A 103 23.34 -3.24 -5.17
C CYS A 103 24.71 -3.53 -4.54
N VAL A 104 25.48 -2.50 -4.18
CA VAL A 104 26.77 -2.66 -3.50
C VAL A 104 26.59 -3.39 -2.17
N TYR A 105 25.63 -2.97 -1.34
CA TYR A 105 25.34 -3.62 -0.06
C TYR A 105 24.93 -5.08 -0.22
N ALA A 106 24.20 -5.42 -1.28
CA ALA A 106 23.82 -6.80 -1.58
C ALA A 106 24.99 -7.67 -2.05
N LEU A 107 26.04 -7.07 -2.61
CA LEU A 107 27.25 -7.77 -3.07
C LEU A 107 28.30 -7.93 -1.96
N ILE A 108 28.28 -7.09 -0.93
CA ILE A 108 29.19 -7.21 0.21
C ILE A 108 28.82 -8.47 1.02
N PRO A 109 29.77 -9.41 1.25
CA PRO A 109 29.53 -10.58 2.06
C PRO A 109 29.06 -10.21 3.47
N GLN A 110 28.01 -10.86 3.97
CA GLN A 110 27.40 -10.51 5.26
C GLN A 110 28.35 -10.66 6.45
N ASN A 111 29.31 -11.59 6.38
CA ASN A 111 30.35 -11.73 7.39
C ASN A 111 31.26 -10.49 7.51
N VAL A 112 31.44 -9.71 6.44
CA VAL A 112 32.19 -8.44 6.47
C VAL A 112 31.38 -7.34 7.17
N LEU A 113 30.05 -7.37 7.04
CA LEU A 113 29.13 -6.43 7.68
C LEU A 113 28.74 -6.85 9.11
N GLY A 114 29.28 -7.98 9.61
CA GLY A 114 28.85 -8.57 10.89
C GLY A 114 27.40 -9.09 10.88
N GLY A 115 26.81 -9.27 9.70
CA GLY A 115 25.45 -9.76 9.51
C GLY A 115 25.37 -11.28 9.40
N SER A 116 24.20 -11.83 9.75
CA SER A 116 23.85 -13.25 9.63
C SER A 116 22.83 -13.54 8.52
N ALA A 117 22.52 -12.55 7.67
CA ALA A 117 21.55 -12.71 6.60
C ALA A 117 22.04 -13.73 5.56
N ASP A 118 21.18 -14.67 5.20
CA ASP A 118 21.46 -15.60 4.11
C ASP A 118 21.24 -14.95 2.74
N ARG A 119 21.60 -15.65 1.65
CA ARG A 119 21.42 -15.14 0.28
C ARG A 119 19.95 -14.85 -0.05
N HIS A 120 19.03 -15.58 0.57
CA HIS A 120 17.61 -15.40 0.33
C HIS A 120 17.10 -14.09 0.97
N ALA A 121 17.48 -13.81 2.22
CA ALA A 121 17.20 -12.58 2.93
C ALA A 121 17.82 -11.37 2.22
N VAL A 122 19.08 -11.48 1.75
CA VAL A 122 19.72 -10.45 0.94
C VAL A 122 18.95 -10.20 -0.36
N GLY A 123 18.51 -11.26 -1.06
CA GLY A 123 17.71 -11.13 -2.27
C GLY A 123 16.33 -10.47 -2.03
N LEU A 124 15.69 -10.77 -0.89
CA LEU A 124 14.44 -10.13 -0.48
C LEU A 124 14.64 -8.64 -0.16
N ALA A 125 15.73 -8.28 0.53
CA ALA A 125 16.08 -6.90 0.82
C ALA A 125 16.39 -6.12 -0.46
N LEU A 126 17.22 -6.69 -1.35
CA LEU A 126 17.52 -6.13 -2.67
C LEU A 126 16.24 -5.84 -3.46
N LYS A 127 15.32 -6.82 -3.51
CA LYS A 127 14.01 -6.65 -4.15
C LYS A 127 13.22 -5.52 -3.51
N HIS A 128 13.11 -5.51 -2.18
CA HIS A 128 12.34 -4.53 -1.43
C HIS A 128 12.81 -3.09 -1.72
N ASP A 129 14.13 -2.88 -1.76
CA ASP A 129 14.71 -1.54 -1.88
C ASP A 129 14.84 -1.07 -3.33
N LEU A 130 14.99 -1.98 -4.31
CA LEU A 130 15.03 -1.61 -5.73
C LEU A 130 13.66 -1.41 -6.38
N ILE A 131 12.59 -2.00 -5.85
CA ILE A 131 11.23 -1.81 -6.39
C ILE A 131 10.83 -0.32 -6.44
N PRO A 132 11.01 0.48 -5.36
CA PRO A 132 10.74 1.92 -5.40
C PRO A 132 11.54 2.67 -6.47
N VAL A 133 12.81 2.30 -6.68
CA VAL A 133 13.68 2.91 -7.71
C VAL A 133 13.15 2.61 -9.11
N ALA A 134 12.81 1.35 -9.38
CA ALA A 134 12.22 0.93 -10.64
C ALA A 134 10.87 1.62 -10.88
N ALA A 135 10.00 1.69 -9.87
CA ALA A 135 8.71 2.38 -9.94
C ALA A 135 8.87 3.88 -10.22
N TYR A 136 9.87 4.53 -9.60
CA TYR A 136 10.23 5.92 -9.86
C TYR A 136 10.58 6.14 -11.34
N PHE A 137 11.50 5.34 -11.90
CA PHE A 137 11.91 5.50 -13.30
C PHE A 137 10.81 5.15 -14.30
N VAL A 138 9.98 4.15 -14.00
CA VAL A 138 8.78 3.88 -14.81
C VAL A 138 7.88 5.11 -14.78
N GLY A 139 7.50 5.61 -13.60
CA GLY A 139 6.66 6.80 -13.46
C GLY A 139 7.23 8.03 -14.17
N ARG A 140 8.55 8.22 -14.10
CA ARG A 140 9.23 9.33 -14.78
C ARG A 140 9.20 9.22 -16.30
N SER A 141 9.13 8.00 -16.82
CA SER A 141 9.14 7.70 -18.25
C SER A 141 7.75 7.65 -18.89
N LEU A 142 6.69 7.60 -18.08
CA LEU A 142 5.32 7.59 -18.58
C LEU A 142 4.94 8.94 -19.18
N VAL A 143 4.61 8.94 -20.47
CA VAL A 143 3.99 10.09 -21.14
C VAL A 143 2.48 10.03 -20.88
N VAL A 144 2.02 10.77 -19.87
CA VAL A 144 0.60 10.81 -19.47
C VAL A 144 -0.07 12.07 -19.99
N ARG A 145 -1.17 11.91 -20.74
CA ARG A 145 -1.97 13.05 -21.21
C ARG A 145 -2.77 13.67 -20.07
N ARG A 146 -3.19 14.93 -20.21
CA ARG A 146 -3.99 15.62 -19.17
C ARG A 146 -5.31 14.90 -18.88
N GLU A 147 -5.96 14.36 -19.90
CA GLU A 147 -7.19 13.58 -19.76
C GLU A 147 -6.95 12.29 -18.97
N GLU A 148 -5.79 11.66 -19.20
CA GLU A 148 -5.38 10.43 -18.50
C GLU A 148 -5.00 10.71 -17.04
N LEU A 149 -4.32 11.82 -16.75
CA LEU A 149 -4.08 12.24 -15.37
C LEU A 149 -5.39 12.42 -14.60
N GLY A 150 -6.40 13.03 -15.23
CA GLY A 150 -7.73 13.14 -14.63
C GLY A 150 -8.36 11.78 -14.35
N ARG A 151 -8.26 10.83 -15.28
CA ARG A 151 -8.77 9.46 -15.10
C ARG A 151 -8.01 8.68 -14.03
N LEU A 152 -6.69 8.81 -13.96
CA LEU A 152 -5.84 8.20 -12.93
C LEU A 152 -6.22 8.74 -11.54
N ALA A 153 -6.35 10.06 -11.40
CA ALA A 153 -6.76 10.68 -10.14
C ALA A 153 -8.15 10.19 -9.70
N TRP A 154 -9.13 10.13 -10.61
CA TRP A 154 -10.44 9.54 -10.31
C TRP A 154 -10.38 8.06 -9.96
N THR A 155 -9.47 7.30 -10.57
CA THR A 155 -9.27 5.88 -10.24
C THR A 155 -8.71 5.73 -8.84
N ILE A 156 -7.73 6.55 -8.46
CA ILE A 156 -7.15 6.55 -7.10
C ILE A 156 -8.22 6.92 -6.07
N VAL A 157 -8.96 8.02 -6.30
CA VAL A 157 -10.02 8.46 -5.39
C VAL A 157 -11.14 7.41 -5.30
N GLY A 158 -11.56 6.85 -6.43
CA GLY A 158 -12.59 5.80 -6.46
C GLY A 158 -12.15 4.53 -5.74
N ALA A 159 -10.95 4.03 -6.02
CA ALA A 159 -10.41 2.85 -5.36
C ALA A 159 -10.20 3.09 -3.86
N ALA A 160 -9.70 4.27 -3.46
CA ALA A 160 -9.55 4.66 -2.06
C ALA A 160 -10.90 4.73 -1.35
N ALA A 161 -11.95 5.25 -2.01
CA ALA A 161 -13.28 5.29 -1.43
C ALA A 161 -13.88 3.89 -1.24
N VAL A 162 -13.65 2.95 -2.18
CA VAL A 162 -14.05 1.54 -2.02
C VAL A 162 -13.29 0.90 -0.86
N VAL A 163 -11.96 1.07 -0.78
CA VAL A 163 -11.13 0.59 0.33
C VAL A 163 -11.61 1.17 1.66
N ALA A 164 -11.91 2.46 1.73
CA ALA A 164 -12.42 3.10 2.93
C ALA A 164 -13.80 2.55 3.32
N ALA A 165 -14.73 2.44 2.37
CA ALA A 165 -16.08 1.91 2.62
C ALA A 165 -16.04 0.47 3.13
N LEU A 166 -15.29 -0.41 2.45
CA LEU A 166 -15.11 -1.80 2.88
C LEU A 166 -14.40 -1.89 4.24
N GLY A 167 -13.44 -1.00 4.50
CA GLY A 167 -12.78 -0.93 5.80
C GLY A 167 -13.71 -0.49 6.93
N LEU A 168 -14.60 0.47 6.67
CA LEU A 168 -15.60 0.91 7.64
C LEU A 168 -16.61 -0.22 7.91
N ILE A 169 -17.07 -0.92 6.86
CA ILE A 169 -17.90 -2.11 7.00
C ILE A 169 -17.19 -3.18 7.82
N ASP A 170 -15.93 -3.51 7.49
CA ASP A 170 -15.13 -4.50 8.22
C ASP A 170 -15.01 -4.18 9.72
N VAL A 171 -14.68 -2.94 10.06
CA VAL A 171 -14.48 -2.52 11.45
C VAL A 171 -15.73 -2.75 12.31
N TYR A 172 -16.92 -2.51 11.76
CA TYR A 172 -18.18 -2.59 12.49
C TYR A 172 -18.92 -3.93 12.33
N ALA A 173 -18.85 -4.56 11.16
CA ALA A 173 -19.64 -5.75 10.84
C ALA A 173 -18.85 -7.06 10.99
N ILE A 174 -17.52 -7.03 10.90
CA ILE A 174 -16.69 -8.23 10.99
C ILE A 174 -16.01 -8.27 12.36
N SER A 175 -16.37 -9.29 13.14
CA SER A 175 -15.82 -9.47 14.48
C SER A 175 -14.32 -9.80 14.44
N ILE A 176 -13.59 -9.40 15.49
CA ILE A 176 -12.19 -9.80 15.64
C ILE A 176 -12.02 -11.32 15.70
N SER A 177 -12.98 -12.05 16.26
CA SER A 177 -12.96 -13.51 16.33
C SER A 177 -12.96 -14.15 14.94
N TRP A 178 -13.71 -13.57 13.99
CA TRP A 178 -13.67 -14.03 12.60
C TRP A 178 -12.25 -13.87 12.02
N TRP A 179 -11.61 -12.72 12.24
CA TRP A 179 -10.24 -12.48 11.76
C TRP A 179 -9.22 -13.46 12.37
N ARG A 180 -9.30 -13.74 13.67
CA ARG A 180 -8.42 -14.71 14.36
C ARG A 180 -8.51 -16.11 13.77
N ASN A 181 -9.69 -16.50 13.32
CA ASN A 181 -9.95 -17.82 12.73
C ASN A 181 -9.85 -17.82 11.19
N SER A 182 -9.57 -16.67 10.58
CA SER A 182 -9.48 -16.55 9.13
C SER A 182 -8.14 -17.05 8.59
N ALA A 183 -8.08 -17.24 7.27
CA ALA A 183 -6.84 -17.59 6.58
C ALA A 183 -5.75 -16.51 6.66
N VAL A 184 -6.07 -15.29 7.13
CA VAL A 184 -5.10 -14.19 7.25
C VAL A 184 -3.98 -14.51 8.23
N VAL A 185 -4.30 -15.11 9.38
CA VAL A 185 -3.30 -15.45 10.41
C VAL A 185 -2.25 -16.42 9.84
N PRO A 186 -2.62 -17.62 9.34
CA PRO A 186 -1.63 -18.54 8.77
C PRO A 186 -1.02 -18.04 7.46
N TYR A 187 -1.69 -17.15 6.71
CA TYR A 187 -1.10 -16.49 5.55
C TYR A 187 0.08 -15.58 5.95
N PHE A 188 -0.10 -14.72 6.95
CA PHE A 188 0.99 -13.86 7.42
C PHE A 188 2.10 -14.66 8.11
N ASP A 189 1.73 -15.58 9.00
CA ASP A 189 2.68 -16.36 9.79
C ASP A 189 3.42 -17.39 8.91
N LYS A 190 2.68 -18.32 8.30
CA LYS A 190 3.29 -19.49 7.65
C LYS A 190 3.75 -19.23 6.22
N HIS A 191 3.09 -18.32 5.50
CA HIS A 191 3.45 -18.05 4.10
C HIS A 191 4.36 -16.84 3.96
N LEU A 192 4.07 -15.74 4.65
CA LEU A 192 4.90 -14.54 4.60
C LEU A 192 6.03 -14.52 5.65
N GLY A 193 5.99 -15.40 6.65
CA GLY A 193 7.03 -15.53 7.66
C GLY A 193 7.02 -14.42 8.71
N TYR A 194 5.90 -13.71 8.87
CA TYR A 194 5.81 -12.66 9.87
C TYR A 194 5.47 -13.22 11.25
N ASP A 195 6.29 -12.87 12.23
CA ASP A 195 6.08 -13.27 13.62
C ASP A 195 5.26 -12.22 14.37
N TYR A 196 3.94 -12.26 14.16
CA TYR A 196 3.01 -11.36 14.82
C TYR A 196 2.55 -11.91 16.17
N HIS A 197 2.56 -11.01 17.15
CA HIS A 197 2.20 -11.23 18.55
C HIS A 197 0.96 -10.44 18.96
N GLY A 198 0.25 -9.85 18.00
CA GLY A 198 -1.05 -9.26 18.25
C GLY A 198 -2.10 -10.32 18.59
N THR A 199 -3.32 -9.85 18.83
CA THR A 199 -4.39 -10.72 19.34
C THR A 199 -4.70 -11.89 18.40
N GLY A 200 -4.60 -13.13 18.92
CA GLY A 200 -4.73 -14.34 18.10
C GLY A 200 -3.74 -14.41 16.94
N ARG A 201 -2.52 -13.89 17.13
CA ARG A 201 -1.44 -13.80 16.13
C ARG A 201 -1.76 -12.94 14.90
N LEU A 202 -2.77 -12.07 15.02
CA LEU A 202 -2.97 -11.00 14.03
C LEU A 202 -1.86 -9.96 14.16
N PRO A 203 -1.58 -9.17 13.11
CA PRO A 203 -0.66 -8.05 13.20
C PRO A 203 -1.09 -7.08 14.32
N GLU A 204 -0.13 -6.60 15.11
CA GLU A 204 -0.39 -5.78 16.30
C GLU A 204 -1.16 -4.50 15.96
N ASN A 205 -0.95 -3.99 14.74
CA ASN A 205 -1.59 -2.79 14.25
C ASN A 205 -3.08 -2.97 13.89
N PHE A 206 -3.64 -4.20 13.87
CA PHE A 206 -5.08 -4.42 13.65
C PHE A 206 -5.96 -3.80 14.73
N ILE A 207 -5.38 -3.53 15.89
CA ILE A 207 -6.07 -2.97 17.05
C ILE A 207 -5.31 -1.77 17.58
N TYR A 208 -6.00 -0.96 18.37
CA TYR A 208 -5.40 0.02 19.25
C TYR A 208 -5.57 -0.47 20.68
N ASN A 209 -4.45 -0.79 21.33
CA ASN A 209 -4.44 -1.21 22.73
C ASN A 209 -4.48 0.02 23.62
N VAL A 210 -5.53 0.13 24.45
CA VAL A 210 -5.74 1.23 25.41
C VAL A 210 -4.97 1.02 26.74
N GLY A 211 -4.25 -0.10 26.84
CA GLY A 211 -3.47 -0.50 28.02
C GLY A 211 -4.31 -1.20 29.07
N GLY A 212 -3.64 -2.04 29.88
CA GLY A 212 -4.30 -2.86 30.89
C GLY A 212 -5.05 -4.06 30.33
N ASP A 213 -5.82 -4.74 31.17
CA ASP A 213 -6.72 -5.85 30.74
C ASP A 213 -8.03 -5.32 30.12
N LYS A 214 -8.03 -4.06 29.67
CA LYS A 214 -9.20 -3.39 29.11
C LYS A 214 -9.48 -3.89 27.68
N PRO A 215 -10.73 -3.81 27.20
CA PRO A 215 -11.04 -4.04 25.80
C PRO A 215 -10.21 -3.15 24.89
N PHE A 216 -9.66 -3.72 23.81
CA PHE A 216 -8.97 -2.95 22.77
C PHE A 216 -9.96 -2.35 21.79
N LEU A 217 -9.53 -1.32 21.05
CA LEU A 217 -10.31 -0.71 19.98
C LEU A 217 -9.90 -1.29 18.62
N ARG A 218 -10.87 -1.50 17.73
CA ARG A 218 -10.64 -1.98 16.36
C ARG A 218 -10.15 -0.83 15.47
N ARG A 219 -9.14 -1.10 14.63
CA ARG A 219 -8.65 -0.16 13.61
C ARG A 219 -9.05 -0.62 12.21
N LEU A 220 -9.23 0.33 11.31
CA LEU A 220 -9.55 0.04 9.91
C LEU A 220 -8.32 -0.48 9.17
N VAL A 221 -8.38 -1.74 8.74
CA VAL A 221 -7.32 -2.42 7.98
C VAL A 221 -7.67 -2.63 6.51
N SER A 222 -8.96 -2.80 6.21
CA SER A 222 -9.53 -3.00 4.86
C SER A 222 -8.81 -4.10 4.06
N LEU A 223 -8.91 -4.06 2.73
CA LEU A 223 -8.36 -5.03 1.79
C LEU A 223 -6.83 -5.12 1.79
N PHE A 224 -6.15 -4.07 2.28
CA PHE A 224 -4.71 -4.09 2.51
C PHE A 224 -4.30 -5.00 3.66
N LEU A 225 -5.24 -5.37 4.54
CA LEU A 225 -4.94 -6.05 5.80
C LEU A 225 -3.88 -5.29 6.61
N SER A 226 -3.88 -3.95 6.50
CA SER A 226 -2.93 -3.07 7.18
C SER A 226 -3.53 -1.67 7.27
N PRO A 227 -3.64 -1.10 8.48
CA PRO A 227 -4.18 0.25 8.64
C PRO A 227 -3.24 1.30 8.05
N LEU A 228 -1.93 1.05 8.07
CA LEU A 228 -0.93 2.00 7.57
C LEU A 228 -0.97 2.07 6.04
N ALA A 229 -0.99 0.91 5.37
CA ALA A 229 -1.07 0.86 3.92
C ALA A 229 -2.38 1.48 3.41
N THR A 230 -3.50 1.20 4.10
CA THR A 230 -4.77 1.86 3.83
C THR A 230 -4.65 3.38 4.00
N ALA A 231 -4.14 3.85 5.15
CA ALA A 231 -4.02 5.27 5.44
C ALA A 231 -3.21 6.05 4.38
N TYR A 232 -2.14 5.45 3.85
CA TYR A 232 -1.33 6.06 2.80
C TYR A 232 -2.12 6.25 1.50
N MET A 233 -2.87 5.23 1.06
CA MET A 233 -3.73 5.34 -0.12
C MET A 233 -4.80 6.43 0.08
N LEU A 234 -5.45 6.46 1.25
CA LEU A 234 -6.49 7.45 1.56
C LEU A 234 -5.91 8.87 1.59
N THR A 235 -4.71 9.05 2.14
CA THR A 235 -3.99 10.33 2.17
C THR A 235 -3.68 10.83 0.76
N VAL A 236 -3.13 9.97 -0.09
CA VAL A 236 -2.85 10.32 -1.50
C VAL A 236 -4.14 10.68 -2.24
N ALA A 237 -5.23 9.93 -2.02
CA ALA A 237 -6.52 10.22 -2.63
C ALA A 237 -7.07 11.60 -2.22
N LEU A 238 -7.00 11.96 -0.94
CA LEU A 238 -7.45 13.28 -0.46
C LEU A 238 -6.60 14.40 -1.04
N LEU A 239 -5.27 14.25 -1.11
CA LEU A 239 -4.39 15.24 -1.75
C LEU A 239 -4.70 15.41 -3.24
N LEU A 240 -4.97 14.32 -3.96
CA LEU A 240 -5.35 14.39 -5.37
C LEU A 240 -6.73 15.01 -5.58
N ALA A 241 -7.67 14.81 -4.65
CA ALA A 241 -9.00 15.40 -4.73
C ALA A 241 -8.94 16.95 -4.74
N VAL A 242 -7.98 17.56 -4.05
CA VAL A 242 -7.72 19.01 -4.07
C VAL A 242 -7.44 19.53 -5.49
N ALA A 243 -6.84 18.69 -6.34
CA ALA A 243 -6.56 19.00 -7.74
C ALA A 243 -7.78 18.84 -8.66
N LEU A 244 -8.79 18.09 -8.24
CA LEU A 244 -9.96 17.76 -9.05
C LEU A 244 -11.08 18.80 -8.84
N ARG A 245 -11.63 19.32 -9.94
CA ARG A 245 -12.75 20.31 -9.88
C ARG A 245 -14.03 19.89 -10.58
N ARG A 246 -14.02 18.74 -11.26
CA ARG A 246 -15.21 18.23 -11.94
C ARG A 246 -16.05 17.42 -10.95
N ARG A 247 -17.38 17.44 -11.11
CA ARG A 247 -18.33 16.64 -10.29
C ARG A 247 -18.16 16.85 -8.78
N ALA A 248 -18.13 18.11 -8.33
CA ALA A 248 -17.84 18.49 -6.95
C ALA A 248 -18.68 17.74 -5.90
N ARG A 249 -19.97 17.49 -6.18
CA ARG A 249 -20.85 16.74 -5.25
C ARG A 249 -20.39 15.29 -5.04
N LEU A 250 -20.11 14.58 -6.13
CA LEU A 250 -19.58 13.21 -6.06
C LEU A 250 -18.21 13.20 -5.38
N LEU A 251 -17.33 14.13 -5.76
CA LEU A 251 -16.00 14.23 -5.17
C LEU A 251 -16.08 14.48 -3.65
N ALA A 252 -16.96 15.36 -3.20
CA ALA A 252 -17.19 15.63 -1.79
C ALA A 252 -17.67 14.38 -1.04
N ALA A 253 -18.63 13.64 -1.61
CA ALA A 253 -19.10 12.38 -1.02
C ALA A 253 -17.97 11.34 -0.90
N LEU A 254 -17.16 11.15 -1.96
CA LEU A 254 -16.02 10.24 -1.91
C LEU A 254 -14.97 10.71 -0.90
N CYS A 255 -14.66 12.00 -0.85
CA CYS A 255 -13.72 12.56 0.13
C CYS A 255 -14.21 12.37 1.56
N ALA A 256 -15.51 12.50 1.82
CA ALA A 256 -16.08 12.27 3.13
C ALA A 256 -15.88 10.81 3.57
N VAL A 257 -16.17 9.85 2.68
CA VAL A 257 -15.94 8.41 2.95
C VAL A 257 -14.45 8.11 3.17
N VAL A 258 -13.58 8.67 2.33
CA VAL A 258 -12.12 8.50 2.44
C VAL A 258 -11.58 9.13 3.72
N ALA A 259 -12.04 10.32 4.09
CA ALA A 259 -11.63 11.00 5.32
C ALA A 259 -12.09 10.23 6.57
N ALA A 260 -13.34 9.76 6.58
CA ALA A 260 -13.83 8.87 7.63
C ALA A 260 -12.97 7.62 7.73
N GLY A 261 -12.70 6.94 6.61
CA GLY A 261 -11.81 5.78 6.58
C GLY A 261 -10.42 6.09 7.16
N LEU A 262 -9.83 7.23 6.80
CA LEU A 262 -8.51 7.65 7.29
C LEU A 262 -8.51 7.85 8.81
N LEU A 263 -9.54 8.48 9.36
CA LEU A 263 -9.69 8.64 10.82
C LEU A 263 -9.77 7.28 11.54
N PHE A 264 -10.50 6.33 10.98
CA PHE A 264 -10.61 4.97 11.53
C PHE A 264 -9.35 4.11 11.40
N THR A 265 -8.39 4.49 10.53
CA THR A 265 -7.06 3.84 10.54
C THR A 265 -6.24 4.23 11.77
N PHE A 266 -6.61 5.32 12.46
CA PHE A 266 -5.91 5.88 13.62
C PHE A 266 -4.40 6.10 13.37
N SER A 267 -4.05 6.57 12.16
CA SER A 267 -2.65 6.81 11.75
C SER A 267 -2.28 8.29 11.87
N ARG A 268 -1.64 8.66 13.00
CA ARG A 268 -1.17 10.03 13.27
C ARG A 268 -0.21 10.54 12.19
N SER A 269 0.73 9.71 11.75
CA SER A 269 1.69 10.08 10.70
C SER A 269 1.00 10.40 9.38
N SER A 270 -0.07 9.69 9.04
CA SER A 270 -0.84 9.94 7.81
C SER A 270 -1.64 11.24 7.88
N LEU A 271 -2.22 11.55 9.03
CA LEU A 271 -2.95 12.82 9.24
C LEU A 271 -2.00 14.02 9.21
N VAL A 272 -0.81 13.90 9.81
CA VAL A 272 0.25 14.92 9.70
C VAL A 272 0.72 15.04 8.24
N ALA A 273 0.99 13.92 7.56
CA ALA A 273 1.40 13.93 6.15
C ALA A 273 0.34 14.58 5.24
N LEU A 274 -0.96 14.34 5.50
CA LEU A 274 -2.05 15.01 4.80
C LEU A 274 -2.00 16.52 5.03
N ALA A 275 -1.86 16.98 6.27
CA ALA A 275 -1.79 18.40 6.58
C ALA A 275 -0.57 19.07 5.92
N VAL A 276 0.61 18.46 6.01
CA VAL A 276 1.83 18.96 5.33
C VAL A 276 1.63 18.99 3.82
N GLY A 277 1.10 17.91 3.23
CA GLY A 277 0.82 17.83 1.80
C GLY A 277 -0.14 18.93 1.34
N LEU A 278 -1.18 19.23 2.12
CA LEU A 278 -2.12 20.33 1.86
C LEU A 278 -1.44 21.69 1.90
N VAL A 279 -0.53 21.94 2.86
CA VAL A 279 0.25 23.19 2.94
C VAL A 279 1.18 23.34 1.73
N VAL A 280 1.90 22.27 1.36
CA VAL A 280 2.75 22.26 0.15
C VAL A 280 1.92 22.54 -1.09
N PHE A 281 0.71 21.97 -1.16
CA PHE A 281 -0.20 22.20 -2.28
C PHE A 281 -0.76 23.63 -2.31
N ALA A 282 -1.09 24.20 -1.16
CA ALA A 282 -1.46 25.61 -1.02
C ALA A 282 -0.36 26.53 -1.55
N TYR A 283 0.89 26.28 -1.13
CA TYR A 283 2.06 27.03 -1.59
C TYR A 283 2.24 26.91 -3.11
N ALA A 284 2.22 25.67 -3.64
CA ALA A 284 2.40 25.41 -5.06
C ALA A 284 1.28 26.02 -5.93
N GLN A 285 0.02 25.96 -5.47
CA GLN A 285 -1.13 26.53 -6.19
C GLN A 285 -1.35 28.01 -5.93
N ARG A 286 -0.64 28.61 -4.97
CA ARG A 286 -0.85 29.97 -4.47
C ARG A 286 -2.31 30.20 -4.04
N ARG A 287 -2.84 29.27 -3.25
CA ARG A 287 -4.22 29.30 -2.74
C ARG A 287 -4.23 29.08 -1.24
N TRP A 288 -5.06 29.82 -0.52
CA TRP A 288 -5.13 29.75 0.94
C TRP A 288 -6.05 28.63 1.45
N TRP A 289 -7.07 28.23 0.68
CA TRP A 289 -8.05 27.24 1.16
C TRP A 289 -7.44 25.88 1.59
N PRO A 290 -6.38 25.33 0.93
CA PRO A 290 -5.78 24.08 1.40
C PRO A 290 -5.08 24.25 2.77
N VAL A 291 -4.64 25.46 3.12
CA VAL A 291 -4.14 25.76 4.48
C VAL A 291 -5.28 25.65 5.49
N GLY A 292 -6.46 26.21 5.17
CA GLY A 292 -7.66 26.03 5.98
C GLY A 292 -8.02 24.55 6.16
N ALA A 293 -7.98 23.77 5.07
CA ALA A 293 -8.19 22.31 5.13
C ALA A 293 -7.13 21.58 5.97
N ALA A 294 -5.87 22.02 5.94
CA ALA A 294 -4.80 21.46 6.78
C ALA A 294 -5.06 21.73 8.27
N ILE A 295 -5.45 22.96 8.63
CA ILE A 295 -5.81 23.32 10.01
C ILE A 295 -7.00 22.49 10.49
N VAL A 296 -8.04 22.36 9.65
CA VAL A 296 -9.19 21.49 9.95
C VAL A 296 -8.76 20.03 10.11
N THR A 297 -7.85 19.53 9.28
CA THR A 297 -7.34 18.15 9.38
C THR A 297 -6.66 17.91 10.73
N ILE A 298 -5.82 18.84 11.18
CA ILE A 298 -5.17 18.75 12.50
C ILE A 298 -6.19 18.88 13.63
N GLY A 299 -7.11 19.84 13.58
CA GLY A 299 -8.16 20.02 14.58
C GLY A 299 -9.05 18.79 14.72
N VAL A 300 -9.52 18.24 13.59
CA VAL A 300 -10.30 17.00 13.56
C VAL A 300 -9.47 15.82 14.06
N SER A 301 -8.18 15.72 13.70
CA SER A 301 -7.29 14.67 14.21
C SER A 301 -7.17 14.71 15.73
N VAL A 302 -7.00 15.90 16.33
CA VAL A 302 -6.91 16.06 17.78
C VAL A 302 -8.23 15.69 18.45
N ALA A 303 -9.35 16.24 17.95
CA ALA A 303 -10.68 15.91 18.45
C ALA A 303 -10.97 14.40 18.35
N TRP A 304 -10.55 13.77 17.25
CA TRP A 304 -10.77 12.35 17.00
C TRP A 304 -10.07 11.44 18.01
N VAL A 305 -8.90 11.83 18.54
CA VAL A 305 -8.22 11.06 19.60
C VAL A 305 -9.11 10.92 20.84
N HIS A 306 -9.91 11.94 21.14
CA HIS A 306 -10.84 11.92 22.28
C HIS A 306 -12.17 11.22 21.94
N VAL A 307 -12.65 11.36 20.71
CA VAL A 307 -13.93 10.75 20.29
C VAL A 307 -13.78 9.25 20.01
N PHE A 308 -12.65 8.83 19.43
CA PHE A 308 -12.43 7.47 18.94
C PHE A 308 -12.71 6.37 19.98
N PRO A 309 -12.26 6.47 21.25
CA PRO A 309 -12.58 5.48 22.29
C PRO A 309 -14.07 5.28 22.56
N HIS A 310 -14.92 6.26 22.25
CA HIS A 310 -16.36 6.18 22.49
C HIS A 310 -17.15 5.60 21.30
N ILE A 311 -16.57 5.64 20.09
CA ILE A 311 -17.26 5.24 18.85
C ILE A 311 -16.68 3.97 18.23
N ALA A 312 -15.40 3.67 18.52
CA ALA A 312 -14.69 2.57 17.89
C ALA A 312 -15.20 1.23 18.44
N PRO A 313 -15.47 0.24 17.57
CA PRO A 313 -15.84 -1.09 18.01
C PRO A 313 -14.75 -1.69 18.91
N THR A 314 -15.17 -2.26 20.04
CA THR A 314 -14.25 -2.87 20.99
C THR A 314 -14.14 -4.37 20.79
N GLY A 315 -12.99 -4.95 21.12
CA GLY A 315 -12.81 -6.39 21.24
C GLY A 315 -12.09 -6.77 22.53
N ARG A 316 -12.17 -8.05 22.92
CA ARG A 316 -11.51 -8.58 24.12
C ARG A 316 -10.30 -9.41 23.76
N PHE A 317 -9.22 -9.26 24.51
CA PHE A 317 -8.05 -10.13 24.41
C PHE A 317 -8.41 -11.56 24.80
N THR A 318 -7.72 -12.54 24.20
CA THR A 318 -7.79 -13.92 24.67
C THR A 318 -6.95 -14.07 25.95
N LYS A 319 -7.19 -15.15 26.72
CA LYS A 319 -6.37 -15.45 27.90
C LYS A 319 -4.89 -15.61 27.55
N ALA A 320 -4.60 -16.20 26.39
CA ALA A 320 -3.23 -16.35 25.89
C ALA A 320 -2.60 -15.00 25.54
N ASP A 321 -3.35 -14.10 24.89
CA ASP A 321 -2.87 -12.74 24.57
C ASP A 321 -2.50 -11.97 25.85
N LEU A 322 -3.35 -12.04 26.88
CA LEU A 322 -3.10 -11.36 28.16
C LEU A 322 -1.89 -11.95 28.87
N ALA A 323 -1.76 -13.28 28.94
CA ALA A 323 -0.61 -13.94 29.54
C ALA A 323 0.70 -13.52 28.86
N TYR A 324 0.71 -13.46 27.52
CA TYR A 324 1.86 -12.96 26.75
C TYR A 324 2.16 -11.49 27.06
N GLN A 325 1.15 -10.62 27.10
CA GLN A 325 1.33 -9.20 27.42
C GLN A 325 1.84 -8.99 28.85
N HIS A 326 1.33 -9.73 29.84
CA HIS A 326 1.82 -9.69 31.21
C HIS A 326 3.27 -10.17 31.29
N GLN A 327 3.64 -11.22 30.55
CA GLN A 327 5.01 -11.69 30.50
C GLN A 327 5.95 -10.66 29.87
N GLN A 328 5.55 -10.05 28.76
CA GLN A 328 6.33 -8.98 28.11
C GLN A 328 6.50 -7.75 29.01
N ALA A 329 5.45 -7.36 29.75
CA ALA A 329 5.52 -6.26 30.70
C ALA A 329 6.48 -6.54 31.86
N LYS A 330 6.61 -7.82 32.28
CA LYS A 330 7.57 -8.25 33.30
C LYS A 330 9.01 -8.25 32.80
N THR A 331 9.24 -8.64 31.54
CA THR A 331 10.59 -8.71 30.95
C THR A 331 11.12 -7.34 30.52
N HIS A 332 10.24 -6.38 30.24
CA HIS A 332 10.62 -5.01 29.84
C HIS A 332 9.98 -3.97 30.77
N PRO A 333 10.39 -3.92 32.06
CA PRO A 333 9.87 -2.93 32.99
C PRO A 333 10.26 -1.52 32.53
N GLY A 334 9.30 -0.60 32.51
CA GLY A 334 9.53 0.81 32.16
C GLY A 334 9.18 1.22 30.72
N GLY A 335 8.61 0.32 29.91
CA GLY A 335 8.01 0.70 28.63
C GLY A 335 6.87 1.72 28.85
N THR A 336 7.14 2.99 28.55
CA THR A 336 6.22 4.08 28.91
C THR A 336 4.93 4.08 28.10
N GLY A 337 4.89 3.30 27.00
CA GLY A 337 3.83 3.38 26.00
C GLY A 337 3.78 4.78 25.36
N ASN A 338 4.80 5.61 25.60
CA ASN A 338 4.90 6.94 25.06
C ASN A 338 5.55 6.82 23.68
N PRO A 339 4.81 7.07 22.59
CA PRO A 339 5.33 6.95 21.24
C PRO A 339 6.44 7.96 20.90
N ILE A 340 6.82 8.84 21.84
CA ILE A 340 7.89 9.84 21.72
C ILE A 340 9.11 9.45 22.60
N SER A 341 9.04 8.36 23.37
CA SER A 341 10.16 7.93 24.22
C SER A 341 11.30 7.34 23.38
N PRO A 342 12.55 7.85 23.51
CA PRO A 342 13.71 7.30 22.80
C PRO A 342 14.03 5.84 23.17
N ASN A 343 13.52 5.36 24.32
CA ASN A 343 13.74 3.99 24.80
C ASN A 343 12.73 2.97 24.22
N ASP A 344 11.69 3.42 23.52
CA ASP A 344 10.60 2.58 22.98
C ASP A 344 10.80 2.27 21.48
N GLY A 345 12.00 1.80 21.09
CA GLY A 345 12.39 1.51 19.68
C GLY A 345 11.77 0.26 19.04
N ARG A 346 10.99 -0.52 19.80
CA ARG A 346 10.07 -1.55 19.29
C ARG A 346 8.65 -1.04 19.53
N PRO A 347 7.67 -1.26 18.63
CA PRO A 347 6.29 -0.92 18.93
C PRO A 347 5.95 -1.64 20.26
N PRO A 348 5.73 -0.91 21.36
CA PRO A 348 5.49 -1.59 22.62
C PRO A 348 4.18 -2.37 22.45
N PRO A 349 4.07 -3.62 22.94
CA PRO A 349 2.76 -4.05 23.39
C PRO A 349 2.36 -2.98 24.40
N ALA A 350 1.30 -2.20 24.14
CA ALA A 350 0.90 -1.14 25.07
C ALA A 350 0.74 -1.79 26.44
N GLY A 351 1.75 -1.59 27.28
CA GLY A 351 1.98 -2.42 28.43
C GLY A 351 0.85 -2.25 29.40
N LEU A 352 0.48 -3.34 30.06
CA LEU A 352 -0.15 -3.24 31.35
C LEU A 352 0.73 -2.37 32.25
N ARG A 353 0.19 -1.24 32.70
CA ARG A 353 0.83 -0.44 33.74
C ARG A 353 1.08 -1.37 34.93
N ALA A 354 2.33 -1.52 35.32
CA ALA A 354 2.64 -2.06 36.63
C ALA A 354 2.19 -1.02 37.68
N GLY A 355 0.99 -1.22 38.23
CA GLY A 355 0.56 -0.60 39.48
C GLY A 355 -0.32 0.64 39.38
N GLU A 356 -1.64 0.41 39.44
CA GLU A 356 -2.49 1.03 40.46
C GLU A 356 -3.29 -0.10 41.11
N ARG A 357 -2.63 -0.86 41.98
CA ARG A 357 -3.36 -1.58 43.03
C ARG A 357 -3.76 -0.50 44.04
N GLY A 358 -4.96 0.05 43.87
CA GLY A 358 -5.59 0.85 44.91
C GLY A 358 -5.70 0.02 46.21
N PRO A 359 -5.54 0.65 47.39
CA PRO A 359 -5.55 -0.05 48.66
C PRO A 359 -6.98 -0.35 49.11
N ASP A 360 -7.72 -1.18 48.37
CA ASP A 360 -8.97 -1.75 48.87
C ASP A 360 -8.66 -3.04 49.63
N ARG A 361 -8.06 -2.84 50.81
CA ARG A 361 -8.26 -3.71 51.96
C ARG A 361 -9.66 -3.46 52.49
N VAL A 362 -10.65 -4.22 52.03
CA VAL A 362 -11.87 -4.45 52.82
C VAL A 362 -12.22 -5.93 52.77
N ALA A 363 -11.91 -6.57 53.91
CA ALA A 363 -12.57 -7.70 54.54
C ALA A 363 -13.51 -8.57 53.69
N HIS A 364 -13.06 -9.78 53.39
CA HIS A 364 -13.91 -10.95 53.68
C HIS A 364 -13.10 -11.98 54.45
N ARG A 365 -13.53 -12.14 55.70
CA ARG A 365 -13.04 -13.06 56.72
C ARG A 365 -13.85 -14.35 56.64
N ASP A 366 -13.13 -15.46 56.74
CA ASP A 366 -13.47 -16.79 57.26
C ASP A 366 -14.86 -17.39 56.98
N THR A 367 -14.86 -18.53 56.27
CA THR A 367 -15.38 -19.82 56.78
C THR A 367 -14.73 -20.98 56.01
N ASP A 368 -13.69 -21.56 56.60
CA ASP A 368 -13.55 -22.97 57.01
C ASP A 368 -14.27 -24.10 56.22
N GLN A 369 -13.49 -25.05 55.65
CA GLN A 369 -13.40 -26.47 56.06
C GLN A 369 -12.98 -27.47 54.94
N GLY A 370 -12.01 -28.35 55.29
CA GLY A 370 -11.79 -29.70 54.76
C GLY A 370 -10.77 -29.80 53.60
N GLY A 371 -9.52 -30.21 53.81
CA GLY A 371 -9.07 -31.61 53.98
C GLY A 371 -8.87 -32.25 52.59
N ARG A 372 -7.80 -32.93 52.19
CA ARG A 372 -6.78 -33.73 52.87
C ARG A 372 -5.68 -34.06 51.83
N ILE A 373 -4.49 -34.32 52.36
CA ILE A 373 -3.24 -34.74 51.72
C ILE A 373 -3.37 -36.06 50.94
N GLU A 374 -2.66 -36.19 49.81
CA GLU A 374 -1.90 -37.42 49.50
C GLU A 374 -0.71 -37.16 48.55
N LEU A 375 0.46 -37.57 49.03
CA LEU A 375 1.79 -37.57 48.42
C LEU A 375 2.12 -39.01 48.01
N HIS A 376 2.60 -39.25 46.78
CA HIS A 376 3.52 -40.31 46.32
C HIS A 376 3.32 -40.57 44.82
N ARG A 377 4.30 -40.97 43.99
CA ARG A 377 5.76 -41.11 44.06
C ARG A 377 6.23 -41.43 42.62
N ASP A 378 7.47 -41.05 42.31
CA ASP A 378 8.47 -41.67 41.43
C ASP A 378 8.09 -42.47 40.18
N GLY A 379 8.81 -42.17 39.08
CA GLY A 379 8.95 -43.05 37.93
C GLY A 379 9.98 -42.54 36.92
N ARG A 380 11.27 -42.83 37.17
CA ARG A 380 12.41 -42.67 36.26
C ARG A 380 12.22 -43.40 34.92
N GLY A 381 12.91 -42.92 33.87
CA GLY A 381 13.15 -43.69 32.65
C GLY A 381 13.98 -42.91 31.63
N ASP A 382 15.28 -43.15 31.65
CA ASP A 382 16.34 -42.59 30.80
C ASP A 382 16.21 -42.93 29.30
N GLY A 383 16.87 -42.15 28.41
CA GLY A 383 17.25 -42.65 27.08
C GLY A 383 17.35 -41.61 25.95
N HIS A 384 18.49 -40.94 25.83
CA HIS A 384 19.03 -40.35 24.59
C HIS A 384 19.75 -41.44 23.75
N PRO A 385 20.29 -41.19 22.52
CA PRO A 385 19.92 -40.29 21.42
C PRO A 385 20.08 -40.90 19.98
N ARG A 386 19.66 -40.12 18.95
CA ARG A 386 20.14 -40.05 17.54
C ARG A 386 20.08 -41.29 16.61
N VAL A 387 19.66 -41.04 15.36
CA VAL A 387 20.40 -41.24 14.07
C VAL A 387 19.39 -41.33 12.90
N SER A 388 19.55 -40.47 11.89
CA SER A 388 19.02 -40.68 10.52
C SER A 388 19.97 -41.59 9.74
N PRO A 389 19.52 -42.30 8.69
CA PRO A 389 19.91 -41.80 7.36
C PRO A 389 18.90 -42.07 6.22
N LEU A 390 19.19 -41.34 5.14
CA LEU A 390 18.70 -41.42 3.77
C LEU A 390 18.81 -42.82 3.13
N ASP A 391 17.92 -43.09 2.18
CA ASP A 391 18.17 -43.44 0.76
C ASP A 391 17.23 -44.53 0.23
N GLY A 392 16.72 -44.30 -1.00
CA GLY A 392 15.82 -45.24 -1.66
C GLY A 392 15.31 -44.75 -3.01
N LEU A 393 16.21 -44.43 -3.93
CA LEU A 393 15.92 -44.29 -5.37
C LEU A 393 15.44 -45.63 -5.94
N GLY A 394 14.25 -45.63 -6.57
CA GLY A 394 13.69 -46.80 -7.24
C GLY A 394 13.03 -46.44 -8.58
N ARG A 395 13.82 -46.49 -9.65
CA ARG A 395 13.43 -46.40 -11.06
C ARG A 395 12.20 -47.27 -11.39
N ARG A 396 11.27 -46.76 -12.22
CA ARG A 396 10.55 -47.55 -13.24
C ARG A 396 9.87 -46.65 -14.29
N ALA A 397 10.40 -46.71 -15.50
CA ALA A 397 9.70 -46.55 -16.77
C ALA A 397 10.14 -47.76 -17.64
N PRO A 398 9.60 -48.03 -18.84
CA PRO A 398 8.40 -47.48 -19.50
C PRO A 398 7.47 -48.60 -20.03
N ARG A 399 6.24 -48.26 -20.46
CA ARG A 399 5.55 -49.04 -21.50
C ARG A 399 4.89 -48.14 -22.53
N ARG A 400 5.39 -48.28 -23.76
CA ARG A 400 4.77 -47.89 -25.03
C ARG A 400 3.44 -48.63 -25.21
N ALA A 401 2.47 -48.03 -25.90
CA ALA A 401 1.99 -48.53 -27.20
C ALA A 401 0.75 -47.77 -27.72
N ARG A 402 0.72 -47.64 -29.07
CA ARG A 402 -0.40 -47.39 -30.00
C ARG A 402 -0.95 -45.97 -30.06
N ALA A 403 -0.74 -45.18 -31.12
CA ALA A 403 -0.93 -45.40 -32.56
C ALA A 403 -2.40 -45.69 -32.93
N GLY A 404 -3.07 -44.65 -33.45
CA GLY A 404 -4.35 -44.70 -34.14
C GLY A 404 -4.40 -43.54 -35.13
N ARG A 405 -4.59 -43.88 -36.42
CA ARG A 405 -4.54 -43.04 -37.61
C ARG A 405 -5.89 -42.37 -37.93
N ALA A 406 -5.77 -41.33 -38.76
CA ALA A 406 -6.65 -40.92 -39.87
C ALA A 406 -8.06 -40.37 -39.55
N ALA A 407 -8.37 -39.17 -40.05
CA ALA A 407 -9.01 -39.04 -41.37
C ALA A 407 -9.15 -37.56 -41.77
N ASP A 408 -9.02 -37.35 -43.08
CA ASP A 408 -9.17 -36.12 -43.84
C ASP A 408 -10.56 -35.51 -43.76
N ALA A 409 -10.64 -34.18 -43.95
CA ALA A 409 -11.69 -33.57 -44.76
C ALA A 409 -11.25 -32.18 -45.24
N LEU A 410 -10.90 -32.12 -46.53
CA LEU A 410 -10.90 -30.93 -47.37
C LEU A 410 -12.30 -30.28 -47.38
N VAL A 411 -12.36 -28.95 -47.31
CA VAL A 411 -13.29 -28.16 -48.12
C VAL A 411 -12.56 -26.91 -48.63
N ASP A 412 -12.49 -26.83 -49.95
CA ASP A 412 -11.93 -25.76 -50.76
C ASP A 412 -13.09 -25.01 -51.47
N CYS A 413 -12.78 -23.79 -51.94
CA CYS A 413 -13.53 -22.93 -52.85
C CYS A 413 -14.83 -22.26 -52.30
N GLY A 414 -15.10 -20.97 -52.53
CA GLY A 414 -14.42 -19.98 -53.34
C GLY A 414 -15.28 -18.71 -53.55
N ARG A 415 -14.58 -17.60 -53.76
CA ARG A 415 -14.87 -16.49 -54.70
C ARG A 415 -16.20 -15.68 -54.63
N ARG A 416 -15.96 -14.38 -54.37
CA ARG A 416 -16.17 -13.22 -55.27
C ARG A 416 -17.45 -12.36 -55.15
N CYS A 417 -17.14 -11.06 -55.31
CA CYS A 417 -17.93 -9.95 -55.86
C CYS A 417 -18.81 -9.12 -54.91
N GLY A 418 -18.47 -7.83 -54.81
CA GLY A 418 -19.29 -6.82 -54.16
C GLY A 418 -18.57 -5.47 -54.04
N CYS A 419 -18.18 -4.88 -55.18
CA CYS A 419 -17.75 -3.48 -55.23
C CYS A 419 -18.94 -2.58 -54.85
N VAL A 420 -18.85 -1.88 -53.70
CA VAL A 420 -19.70 -0.72 -53.42
C VAL A 420 -18.81 0.47 -53.07
N ARG A 421 -18.54 1.28 -54.10
CA ARG A 421 -18.10 2.67 -53.96
C ARG A 421 -19.19 3.43 -53.19
N ARG A 422 -18.97 3.73 -51.91
CA ARG A 422 -19.67 4.81 -51.21
C ARG A 422 -18.69 5.95 -50.97
N ARG A 423 -18.84 7.00 -51.78
CA ARG A 423 -18.37 8.36 -51.46
C ARG A 423 -19.05 8.78 -50.16
N VAL A 424 -18.29 8.83 -49.06
CA VAL A 424 -18.72 9.47 -47.83
C VAL A 424 -18.03 10.84 -47.79
N GLY A 425 -18.84 11.87 -47.95
CA GLY A 425 -18.43 13.26 -47.96
C GLY A 425 -17.70 13.66 -46.69
N ALA A 426 -16.73 14.54 -46.86
CA ALA A 426 -16.01 15.22 -45.80
C ALA A 426 -17.00 15.93 -44.85
N ARG A 427 -17.24 15.34 -43.68
CA ARG A 427 -17.82 16.06 -42.55
C ARG A 427 -16.77 17.01 -42.00
N ARG A 428 -16.99 18.31 -42.24
CA ARG A 428 -16.32 19.42 -41.55
C ARG A 428 -16.36 19.17 -40.04
N PRO A 429 -15.22 19.19 -39.33
CA PRO A 429 -15.25 19.24 -37.88
C PRO A 429 -15.79 20.60 -37.45
N ASP A 430 -16.81 20.51 -36.61
CA ASP A 430 -17.51 21.61 -35.96
C ASP A 430 -16.53 22.54 -35.25
N ARG A 431 -16.70 23.83 -35.52
CA ARG A 431 -15.78 24.92 -35.18
C ARG A 431 -16.34 25.65 -33.96
N ARG A 432 -16.58 24.95 -32.86
CA ARG A 432 -17.03 25.54 -31.59
C ARG A 432 -16.38 24.84 -30.39
N ASP A 433 -15.13 25.21 -30.12
CA ASP A 433 -14.59 25.40 -28.76
C ASP A 433 -13.08 25.68 -28.80
N ARG A 434 -12.71 26.80 -29.43
CA ARG A 434 -11.41 27.44 -29.17
C ARG A 434 -11.67 28.77 -28.50
N ARG A 435 -11.80 28.75 -27.17
CA ARG A 435 -11.53 29.94 -26.36
C ARG A 435 -10.01 30.20 -26.46
N PRO A 436 -9.58 31.40 -26.86
CA PRO A 436 -8.20 31.62 -27.23
C PRO A 436 -7.30 31.83 -26.01
N VAL A 437 -6.11 31.25 -26.08
CA VAL A 437 -4.96 31.51 -25.19
C VAL A 437 -4.32 32.88 -25.50
N ASP A 438 -4.92 33.66 -26.40
CA ASP A 438 -4.44 34.99 -26.83
C ASP A 438 -4.56 36.05 -25.73
N GLY A 439 -5.42 35.85 -24.73
CA GLY A 439 -5.56 36.76 -23.60
C GLY A 439 -4.29 36.91 -22.76
N LEU A 440 -3.49 35.84 -22.61
CA LEU A 440 -2.27 35.89 -21.78
C LEU A 440 -1.11 36.58 -22.50
N ARG A 441 -0.98 36.40 -23.83
CA ARG A 441 0.03 37.11 -24.63
C ARG A 441 -0.31 38.60 -24.75
N ALA A 442 -1.59 38.95 -24.87
CA ALA A 442 -2.03 40.35 -24.86
C ALA A 442 -1.78 41.03 -23.50
N LEU A 443 -1.93 40.31 -22.39
CA LEU A 443 -1.67 40.85 -21.04
C LEU A 443 -0.17 41.09 -20.80
N VAL A 444 0.68 40.16 -21.23
CA VAL A 444 2.15 40.30 -21.13
C VAL A 444 2.65 41.44 -22.03
N ALA A 445 2.12 41.58 -23.24
CA ALA A 445 2.46 42.68 -24.14
C ALA A 445 2.00 44.05 -23.61
N ARG A 446 0.83 44.14 -22.96
CA ARG A 446 0.37 45.39 -22.32
C ARG A 446 1.21 45.77 -21.11
N ARG A 447 1.69 44.79 -20.33
CA ARG A 447 2.56 45.05 -19.17
C ARG A 447 3.95 45.53 -19.59
N ALA A 448 4.51 44.95 -20.67
CA ALA A 448 5.78 45.39 -21.23
C ALA A 448 5.74 46.82 -21.80
N ARG A 449 4.62 47.25 -22.41
CA ARG A 449 4.44 48.64 -22.86
C ARG A 449 4.31 49.64 -21.69
N ALA A 450 3.57 49.28 -20.65
CA ALA A 450 3.40 50.14 -19.48
C ALA A 450 4.72 50.38 -18.71
N ASP A 451 5.60 49.38 -18.64
CA ASP A 451 6.93 49.54 -18.02
C ASP A 451 7.88 50.38 -18.88
N HIS A 452 7.73 50.34 -20.20
CA HIS A 452 8.52 51.17 -21.11
C HIS A 452 8.12 52.65 -21.06
N GLU A 453 6.82 52.95 -20.92
CA GLU A 453 6.31 54.32 -20.75
C GLU A 453 6.67 54.93 -19.40
N ARG A 454 6.78 54.12 -18.32
CA ARG A 454 7.24 54.60 -17.01
C ARG A 454 8.71 54.97 -16.98
N ARG A 455 9.55 54.34 -17.81
CA ARG A 455 10.98 54.66 -17.93
C ARG A 455 11.27 55.87 -18.83
N ALA A 456 10.30 56.28 -19.65
CA ALA A 456 10.46 57.40 -20.59
C ALA A 456 10.01 58.76 -20.01
N ARG A 457 9.56 58.84 -18.76
CA ARG A 457 9.24 60.14 -18.14
C ARG A 457 10.54 60.84 -17.70
N PRO A 458 10.89 62.00 -18.26
CA PRO A 458 12.03 62.77 -17.79
C PRO A 458 11.76 63.27 -16.37
N VAL A 459 12.75 63.06 -15.49
CA VAL A 459 12.76 63.59 -14.13
C VAL A 459 12.77 65.11 -14.24
N GLY A 460 11.65 65.74 -13.89
CA GLY A 460 11.50 67.20 -13.90
C GLY A 460 12.54 67.86 -13.01
N ARG A 461 13.33 68.76 -13.60
CA ARG A 461 14.21 69.68 -12.88
C ARG A 461 13.37 70.60 -11.99
N THR A 462 13.54 70.45 -10.69
CA THR A 462 13.06 71.41 -9.69
C THR A 462 13.86 72.71 -9.83
N VAL A 463 13.22 73.77 -10.31
CA VAL A 463 13.79 75.12 -10.34
C VAL A 463 13.52 75.79 -9.00
N TYR A 464 14.58 76.04 -8.23
CA TYR A 464 14.55 76.90 -7.06
C TYR A 464 14.41 78.37 -7.52
N ARG A 465 13.38 79.07 -7.02
CA ARG A 465 13.23 80.52 -7.13
C ARG A 465 13.75 81.12 -5.81
N CYS A 466 14.89 81.81 -5.85
CA CYS A 466 15.29 82.71 -4.76
C CYS A 466 14.47 84.00 -4.83
N ARG A 467 14.12 84.52 -3.65
CA ARG A 467 13.73 85.92 -3.43
C ARG A 467 14.98 86.75 -3.17
#